data_AF-A0A353CUA5-F1
#
_entry.id   AF-A0A353CUA5-F1
#
_cell.length_a   1.000
_cell.length_b   1.000
_cell.length_c   1.000
_cell.angle_alpha   90.00
_cell.angle_beta   90.00
_cell.angle_gamma   90.00
#
_symmetry.space_group_name_H-M   'P 1'
#
loop_
_entity.id
_entity.type
_entity.pdbx_description
1 polymer ?
#
loop_
_entity_poly.entity_id
_entity_poly.type
_entity_poly.pdbx_seq_one_letter_code
_entity_poly.pdbx_strand_id
1 'polypeptide(L)'
;MFKKNHWAAGLLLGIAPLLPQAAVYAAEDDACSLRMMAVHGGVSYSHELAVVPGERASYAGPAKKRGRGPQREIIFNALLNEAGKQGFRLDYQVEVADEKGPRPPFQVQGKVPLRPGRQALAASAGGWKYYLKLEGEACEEEFDDPKPGTLTALLKCGRHRYPVSFSYLTNEQYSAVLYSEDGDKVTRFTIGLLPGGGAFDGTFPLQYAVQLKDGGETIADNTGGVLLSPGGGAAKASAGRGCSFTVKAGR
;
A
#
# COMPACT_ATOMS: atom_id res chain seq x y z
N MET A 1 31.63 -64.26 -27.66
CA MET A 1 32.58 -64.10 -28.80
C MET A 1 31.90 -63.21 -29.83
N PHE A 2 32.59 -62.17 -30.33
CA PHE A 2 32.21 -61.24 -31.43
C PHE A 2 31.01 -60.28 -31.15
N LYS A 3 31.22 -58.97 -30.98
CA LYS A 3 31.56 -57.88 -31.94
C LYS A 3 30.29 -57.13 -32.41
N LYS A 4 30.15 -55.84 -32.08
CA LYS A 4 30.28 -54.70 -33.02
C LYS A 4 29.73 -53.37 -32.47
N ASN A 5 30.54 -52.34 -32.68
CA ASN A 5 30.27 -50.91 -32.57
C ASN A 5 29.27 -50.42 -33.65
N HIS A 6 28.48 -49.38 -33.34
CA HIS A 6 28.10 -48.27 -34.24
C HIS A 6 27.82 -47.02 -33.38
N TRP A 7 28.69 -46.00 -33.39
CA TRP A 7 28.78 -44.85 -34.32
C TRP A 7 27.62 -43.83 -34.19
N ALA A 8 27.92 -42.75 -33.45
CA ALA A 8 27.63 -41.33 -33.63
C ALA A 8 26.44 -40.84 -34.49
N ALA A 9 25.66 -39.90 -33.95
CA ALA A 9 25.25 -38.68 -34.65
C ALA A 9 24.88 -37.59 -33.63
N GLY A 10 25.62 -36.48 -33.65
CA GLY A 10 25.41 -35.33 -32.79
C GLY A 10 24.20 -34.49 -33.21
N LEU A 11 23.57 -33.87 -32.22
CA LEU A 11 22.60 -32.79 -32.42
C LEU A 11 23.04 -31.62 -31.54
N LEU A 12 23.74 -30.65 -32.14
CA LEU A 12 24.03 -29.36 -31.52
C LEU A 12 22.75 -28.50 -31.63
N LEU A 13 21.98 -28.44 -30.56
CA LEU A 13 20.89 -27.47 -30.40
C LEU A 13 21.52 -26.10 -30.09
N GLY A 14 21.59 -25.24 -31.10
CA GLY A 14 21.94 -23.83 -30.94
C GLY A 14 20.84 -23.09 -30.19
N ILE A 15 21.12 -22.70 -28.95
CA ILE A 15 20.25 -21.81 -28.17
C ILE A 15 20.59 -20.39 -28.61
N ALA A 16 19.69 -19.76 -29.36
CA ALA A 16 19.77 -18.34 -29.67
C ALA A 16 19.51 -17.53 -28.38
N PRO A 17 20.39 -16.59 -27.99
CA PRO A 17 20.09 -15.68 -26.89
C PRO A 17 19.02 -14.69 -27.37
N LEU A 18 17.81 -14.84 -26.84
CA LEU A 18 16.78 -13.81 -26.91
C LEU A 18 17.25 -12.62 -26.06
N LEU A 19 17.85 -11.63 -26.71
CA LEU A 19 18.12 -10.33 -26.09
C LEU A 19 16.78 -9.68 -25.75
N PRO A 20 16.54 -9.25 -24.50
CA PRO A 20 15.36 -8.47 -24.17
C PRO A 20 15.47 -7.12 -24.87
N GLN A 21 14.61 -6.88 -25.86
CA GLN A 21 14.37 -5.55 -26.38
C GLN A 21 13.82 -4.72 -25.22
N ALA A 22 14.65 -3.82 -24.69
CA ALA A 22 14.18 -2.72 -23.87
C ALA A 22 13.30 -1.84 -24.78
N ALA A 23 11.99 -2.03 -24.69
CA ALA A 23 11.02 -1.15 -25.33
C ALA A 23 11.21 0.24 -24.72
N VAL A 24 11.80 1.14 -25.51
CA VAL A 24 11.74 2.57 -25.25
C VAL A 24 10.30 2.97 -25.57
N TYR A 25 9.44 2.93 -24.56
CA TYR A 25 8.09 3.48 -24.66
C TYR A 25 8.25 4.96 -24.95
N ALA A 26 7.81 5.38 -26.14
CA ALA A 26 7.51 6.78 -26.39
C ALA A 26 6.54 7.21 -25.29
N ALA A 27 6.89 8.25 -24.54
CA ALA A 27 5.96 8.86 -23.61
C ALA A 27 4.78 9.34 -24.44
N GLU A 28 3.64 8.66 -24.34
CA GLU A 28 2.39 9.19 -24.87
C GLU A 28 2.14 10.53 -24.16
N ASP A 29 1.76 11.55 -24.93
CA ASP A 29 1.65 12.94 -24.48
C ASP A 29 0.67 13.13 -23.29
N ASP A 30 -0.10 12.10 -22.94
CA ASP A 30 -1.12 12.08 -21.89
C ASP A 30 -0.70 11.36 -20.58
N ALA A 31 0.55 10.89 -20.47
CA ALA A 31 1.02 10.20 -19.27
C ALA A 31 1.43 11.18 -18.15
N CYS A 32 0.78 11.11 -16.98
CA CYS A 32 1.28 11.76 -15.76
C CYS A 32 2.39 10.90 -15.11
N SER A 33 3.28 11.52 -14.33
CA SER A 33 4.29 10.79 -13.56
C SER A 33 3.84 10.62 -12.11
N LEU A 34 3.70 9.38 -11.63
CA LEU A 34 3.30 9.07 -10.27
C LEU A 34 4.48 8.58 -9.45
N ARG A 35 4.86 9.36 -8.45
CA ARG A 35 5.92 8.99 -7.52
C ARG A 35 5.37 8.40 -6.24
N MET A 36 5.83 7.20 -5.91
CA MET A 36 5.59 6.55 -4.63
C MET A 36 6.82 6.66 -3.72
N MET A 37 6.59 6.74 -2.41
CA MET A 37 7.65 6.69 -1.42
C MET A 37 7.19 6.04 -0.12
N ALA A 38 7.82 4.93 0.26
CA ALA A 38 7.67 4.27 1.56
C ALA A 38 8.85 4.65 2.47
N VAL A 39 8.57 5.14 3.68
CA VAL A 39 9.57 5.60 4.65
C VAL A 39 9.45 4.82 5.94
N HIS A 40 10.55 4.32 6.47
CA HIS A 40 10.63 3.67 7.78
C HIS A 40 11.88 4.13 8.54
N GLY A 41 11.70 4.82 9.66
CA GLY A 41 12.80 5.45 10.39
C GLY A 41 13.55 6.45 9.50
N GLY A 42 14.87 6.26 9.34
CA GLY A 42 15.74 7.10 8.51
C GLY A 42 15.95 6.60 7.07
N VAL A 43 15.15 5.63 6.61
CA VAL A 43 15.30 5.00 5.29
C VAL A 43 14.05 5.25 4.45
N SER A 44 14.22 5.55 3.16
CA SER A 44 13.14 5.70 2.20
C SER A 44 13.35 4.86 0.95
N TYR A 45 12.28 4.27 0.45
CA TYR A 45 12.19 3.49 -0.78
C TYR A 45 11.23 4.21 -1.72
N SER A 46 11.65 4.46 -2.94
CA SER A 46 10.84 5.23 -3.90
C SER A 46 10.91 4.66 -5.31
N HIS A 47 9.87 4.91 -6.07
CA HIS A 47 9.81 4.60 -7.49
C HIS A 47 8.90 5.62 -8.18
N GLU A 48 9.12 5.81 -9.47
CA GLU A 48 8.36 6.70 -10.32
C GLU A 48 7.73 5.87 -11.43
N LEU A 49 6.42 5.97 -11.56
CA LEU A 49 5.59 5.17 -12.44
C LEU A 49 4.88 6.11 -13.41
N ALA A 50 5.04 5.90 -14.70
CA ALA A 50 4.19 6.57 -15.69
C ALA A 50 2.76 6.03 -15.58
N VAL A 51 1.78 6.92 -15.49
CA VAL A 51 0.36 6.56 -15.34
C VAL A 51 -0.49 7.38 -16.30
N VAL A 52 -1.37 6.71 -17.03
CA VAL A 52 -2.38 7.35 -17.87
C VAL A 52 -3.71 7.34 -17.11
N PRO A 53 -4.43 8.48 -17.00
CA PRO A 53 -5.76 8.51 -16.40
C PRO A 53 -6.71 7.49 -17.05
N GLY A 54 -7.45 6.74 -16.22
CA GLY A 54 -8.33 5.66 -16.63
C GLY A 54 -7.64 4.30 -16.80
N GLU A 55 -6.31 4.25 -16.79
CA GLU A 55 -5.54 3.03 -17.01
C GLU A 55 -4.83 2.51 -15.75
N ARG A 56 -4.59 1.20 -15.74
CA ARG A 56 -3.81 0.55 -14.70
C ARG A 56 -2.34 0.59 -15.06
N ALA A 57 -1.53 0.99 -14.09
CA ALA A 57 -0.08 0.89 -14.16
C ALA A 57 0.43 0.02 -13.01
N SER A 58 1.52 -0.71 -13.26
CA SER A 58 2.13 -1.55 -12.23
C SER A 58 3.64 -1.57 -12.34
N TYR A 59 4.29 -1.78 -11.20
CA TYR A 59 5.73 -1.97 -11.09
C TYR A 59 6.02 -3.08 -10.09
N ALA A 60 6.96 -3.95 -10.42
CA ALA A 60 7.53 -4.93 -9.52
C ALA A 60 9.05 -4.96 -9.71
N GLY A 61 9.81 -4.59 -8.68
CA GLY A 61 11.27 -4.55 -8.77
C GLY A 61 11.96 -3.72 -7.69
N PRO A 62 13.27 -3.49 -7.82
CA PRO A 62 14.08 -2.81 -6.81
C PRO A 62 13.72 -1.31 -6.69
N ALA A 63 13.39 -0.87 -5.48
CA ALA A 63 13.11 0.55 -5.22
C ALA A 63 14.40 1.39 -5.17
N LYS A 64 14.32 2.67 -5.55
CA LYS A 64 15.38 3.64 -5.27
C LYS A 64 15.45 3.89 -3.76
N LYS A 65 16.58 3.52 -3.14
CA LYS A 65 16.82 3.66 -1.70
C LYS A 65 17.59 4.93 -1.36
N ARG A 66 17.18 5.60 -0.28
CA ARG A 66 17.97 6.63 0.42
C ARG A 66 18.02 6.32 1.91
N GLY A 67 19.19 6.49 2.53
CA GLY A 67 19.42 6.18 3.95
C GLY A 67 20.18 4.87 4.19
N ARG A 68 20.50 4.60 5.45
CA ARG A 68 21.25 3.41 5.89
C ARG A 68 20.30 2.25 6.20
N GLY A 69 19.83 1.57 5.17
CA GLY A 69 18.95 0.40 5.30
C GLY A 69 19.18 -0.65 4.23
N PRO A 70 18.50 -1.80 4.34
CA PRO A 70 18.53 -2.86 3.33
C PRO A 70 17.98 -2.39 1.99
N GLN A 71 18.45 -2.95 0.88
CA GLN A 71 17.80 -2.75 -0.43
C GLN A 71 16.50 -3.55 -0.43
N ARG A 72 15.41 -3.00 -0.98
CA ARG A 72 14.11 -3.67 -1.00
C ARG A 72 13.50 -3.60 -2.40
N GLU A 73 12.78 -4.66 -2.74
CA GLU A 73 11.86 -4.66 -3.86
C GLU A 73 10.52 -4.09 -3.41
N ILE A 74 9.79 -3.55 -4.38
CA ILE A 74 8.43 -3.05 -4.19
C ILE A 74 7.55 -3.65 -5.27
N ILE A 75 6.30 -3.94 -4.91
CA ILE A 75 5.22 -4.18 -5.84
C ILE A 75 4.27 -3.00 -5.68
N PHE A 76 4.04 -2.25 -6.74
CA PHE A 76 3.18 -1.08 -6.74
C PHE A 76 2.18 -1.17 -7.87
N ASN A 77 0.90 -1.21 -7.54
CA ASN A 77 -0.20 -1.16 -8.49
C ASN A 77 -0.96 0.14 -8.30
N ALA A 78 -1.31 0.78 -9.41
CA ALA A 78 -1.93 2.09 -9.47
C ALA A 78 -3.03 2.10 -10.53
N LEU A 79 -4.15 2.76 -10.23
CA LEU A 79 -5.16 3.17 -11.19
C LEU A 79 -5.52 4.63 -10.89
N LEU A 80 -5.11 5.52 -11.78
CA LEU A 80 -5.41 6.95 -11.68
C LEU A 80 -6.77 7.19 -12.33
N ASN A 81 -7.72 7.75 -11.60
CA ASN A 81 -9.03 8.11 -12.12
C ASN A 81 -9.18 9.62 -12.07
N GLU A 82 -9.89 10.20 -13.04
CA GLU A 82 -10.38 11.57 -12.94
C GLU A 82 -11.47 11.61 -11.85
N ALA A 83 -11.32 12.50 -10.86
CA ALA A 83 -12.31 12.68 -9.80
C ALA A 83 -13.23 13.89 -10.05
N GLY A 84 -13.32 14.36 -11.30
CA GLY A 84 -14.00 15.60 -11.68
C GLY A 84 -13.22 16.84 -11.24
N LYS A 85 -13.94 17.92 -10.89
CA LYS A 85 -13.35 19.25 -10.54
C LYS A 85 -12.46 19.28 -9.28
N GLN A 86 -12.17 18.14 -8.67
CA GLN A 86 -11.45 18.01 -7.38
C GLN A 86 -10.10 17.28 -7.52
N GLY A 87 -9.61 17.09 -8.76
CA GLY A 87 -8.33 16.46 -9.05
C GLY A 87 -8.48 14.99 -9.39
N PHE A 88 -7.46 14.20 -9.02
CA PHE A 88 -7.39 12.80 -9.36
C PHE A 88 -7.68 11.92 -8.15
N ARG A 89 -8.29 10.76 -8.37
CA ARG A 89 -8.39 9.68 -7.38
C ARG A 89 -7.44 8.56 -7.78
N LEU A 90 -6.46 8.27 -6.93
CA LEU A 90 -5.61 7.12 -7.12
C LEU A 90 -6.11 5.94 -6.28
N ASP A 91 -6.39 4.83 -6.95
CA ASP A 91 -6.52 3.52 -6.32
C ASP A 91 -5.13 2.89 -6.29
N TYR A 92 -4.65 2.53 -5.10
CA TYR A 92 -3.29 2.03 -4.92
C TYR A 92 -3.25 0.72 -4.13
N GLN A 93 -2.27 -0.09 -4.46
CA GLN A 93 -1.78 -1.18 -3.62
C GLN A 93 -0.26 -1.16 -3.67
N VAL A 94 0.38 -1.20 -2.50
CA VAL A 94 1.83 -1.30 -2.38
C VAL A 94 2.22 -2.40 -1.42
N GLU A 95 3.27 -3.11 -1.78
CA GLU A 95 3.99 -4.06 -0.94
C GLU A 95 5.47 -3.68 -0.97
N VAL A 96 6.09 -3.63 0.21
CA VAL A 96 7.54 -3.48 0.36
C VAL A 96 8.09 -4.83 0.78
N ALA A 97 8.82 -5.49 -0.11
CA ALA A 97 9.37 -6.82 0.11
C ALA A 97 10.43 -6.84 1.22
N ASP A 98 10.62 -8.00 1.82
CA ASP A 98 11.73 -8.25 2.75
C ASP A 98 12.94 -8.89 2.07
N GLU A 99 14.13 -8.70 2.65
CA GLU A 99 15.35 -9.31 2.11
C GLU A 99 15.33 -10.84 2.21
N LYS A 100 14.59 -11.40 3.18
CA LYS A 100 14.76 -12.79 3.62
C LYS A 100 13.55 -13.69 3.41
N GLY A 101 12.48 -13.23 2.77
CA GLY A 101 11.35 -14.14 2.53
C GLY A 101 10.05 -13.51 2.09
N PRO A 102 8.98 -14.33 2.02
CA PRO A 102 7.68 -13.96 1.46
C PRO A 102 6.82 -13.10 2.41
N ARG A 103 7.44 -12.48 3.43
CA ARG A 103 6.75 -11.75 4.50
C ARG A 103 7.11 -10.27 4.41
N PRO A 104 6.45 -9.51 3.54
CA PRO A 104 6.74 -8.09 3.39
C PRO A 104 6.44 -7.35 4.70
N PRO A 105 7.36 -6.56 5.27
CA PRO A 105 7.11 -5.84 6.51
C PRO A 105 5.94 -4.85 6.42
N PHE A 106 5.57 -4.45 5.20
CA PHE A 106 4.57 -3.43 4.95
C PHE A 106 3.81 -3.69 3.65
N GLN A 107 2.50 -3.91 3.77
CA GLN A 107 1.54 -3.88 2.67
C GLN A 107 0.42 -2.90 3.01
N VAL A 108 0.05 -2.03 2.08
CA VAL A 108 -1.13 -1.17 2.22
C VAL A 108 -1.85 -1.02 0.89
N GLN A 109 -3.17 -0.88 0.95
CA GLN A 109 -4.01 -0.56 -0.20
C GLN A 109 -5.12 0.38 0.22
N GLY A 110 -5.60 1.17 -0.74
CA GLY A 110 -6.72 2.08 -0.54
C GLY A 110 -6.89 3.02 -1.70
N LYS A 111 -7.62 4.11 -1.43
CA LYS A 111 -7.83 5.19 -2.40
C LYS A 111 -7.50 6.54 -1.79
N VAL A 112 -6.82 7.39 -2.55
CA VAL A 112 -6.38 8.70 -2.07
C VAL A 112 -6.64 9.76 -3.14
N PRO A 113 -7.15 10.95 -2.77
CA PRO A 113 -7.16 12.07 -3.69
C PRO A 113 -5.73 12.58 -3.88
N LEU A 114 -5.35 12.77 -5.14
CA LEU A 114 -4.06 13.34 -5.54
C LEU A 114 -4.27 14.65 -6.27
N ARG A 115 -3.35 15.57 -6.00
CA ARG A 115 -3.21 16.81 -6.77
C ARG A 115 -1.79 16.84 -7.35
N PRO A 116 -1.63 17.31 -8.60
CA PRO A 116 -0.32 17.56 -9.18
C PRO A 116 0.53 18.43 -8.25
N GLY A 117 1.81 18.12 -8.16
CA GLY A 117 2.79 18.86 -7.36
C GLY A 117 2.66 18.68 -5.84
N ARG A 118 1.55 18.11 -5.33
CA ARG A 118 1.33 17.92 -3.89
C ARG A 118 1.54 16.48 -3.47
N GLN A 119 2.29 16.32 -2.38
CA GLN A 119 2.52 15.02 -1.75
C GLN A 119 1.41 14.71 -0.75
N ALA A 120 0.76 13.55 -0.92
CA ALA A 120 -0.23 13.02 0.00
C ALA A 120 0.40 11.94 0.89
N LEU A 121 0.10 11.97 2.20
CA LEU A 121 0.35 10.83 3.09
C LEU A 121 -0.84 9.87 2.98
N ALA A 122 -0.70 8.85 2.13
CA ALA A 122 -1.79 7.93 1.84
C ALA A 122 -2.06 6.94 2.97
N ALA A 123 -0.99 6.43 3.59
CA ALA A 123 -1.09 5.51 4.72
C ALA A 123 0.10 5.63 5.68
N SER A 124 -0.08 5.23 6.93
CA SER A 124 1.00 4.97 7.88
C SER A 124 0.63 3.79 8.77
N ALA A 125 1.56 2.87 9.02
CA ALA A 125 1.33 1.69 9.85
C ALA A 125 2.66 1.15 10.37
N GLY A 126 2.76 0.82 11.66
CA GLY A 126 3.94 0.13 12.19
C GLY A 126 5.27 0.88 12.00
N GLY A 127 5.26 2.21 12.07
CA GLY A 127 6.44 3.05 11.81
C GLY A 127 6.67 3.37 10.33
N TRP A 128 6.00 2.67 9.41
CA TRP A 128 6.01 2.99 7.98
C TRP A 128 5.11 4.19 7.68
N LYS A 129 5.53 5.01 6.72
CA LYS A 129 4.74 6.09 6.11
C LYS A 129 4.80 5.93 4.60
N TYR A 130 3.64 5.92 3.97
CA TYR A 130 3.49 5.77 2.53
C TYR A 130 2.96 7.07 1.92
N TYR A 131 3.79 7.65 1.07
CA TYR A 131 3.51 8.90 0.38
C TYR A 131 3.33 8.67 -1.11
N LEU A 132 2.45 9.47 -1.68
CA LEU A 132 2.16 9.49 -3.11
C LEU A 132 2.21 10.93 -3.60
N LYS A 133 2.77 11.16 -4.78
CA LYS A 133 2.82 12.47 -5.42
C LYS A 133 2.63 12.29 -6.91
N LEU A 134 1.66 13.02 -7.46
CA LEU A 134 1.51 13.16 -8.91
C LEU A 134 2.42 14.32 -9.35
N GLU A 135 3.35 14.04 -10.25
CA GLU A 135 4.32 14.97 -10.82
C GLU A 135 3.85 15.39 -12.23
N GLY A 136 4.12 16.65 -12.61
CA GLY A 136 3.89 17.16 -13.97
C GLY A 136 2.92 18.34 -14.06
N GLU A 137 3.19 19.26 -14.99
CA GLU A 137 2.34 20.41 -15.36
C GLU A 137 1.14 19.99 -16.21
N ALA A 138 1.25 18.90 -16.99
CA ALA A 138 0.21 18.41 -17.90
C ALA A 138 -1.12 18.05 -17.21
N CYS A 139 -1.10 17.91 -15.88
CA CYS A 139 -2.25 17.49 -15.09
C CYS A 139 -2.74 18.64 -14.16
N GLU A 140 -2.19 19.86 -14.27
CA GLU A 140 -2.57 21.04 -13.48
C GLU A 140 -3.91 21.64 -13.92
N GLU A 141 -4.97 21.44 -13.13
CA GLU A 141 -6.18 22.26 -13.18
C GLU A 141 -6.35 23.07 -11.88
N GLU A 142 -7.14 24.15 -11.93
CA GLU A 142 -7.44 24.98 -10.77
C GLU A 142 -8.50 24.29 -9.88
N PHE A 143 -8.06 23.67 -8.78
CA PHE A 143 -8.93 22.88 -7.88
C PHE A 143 -9.37 23.67 -6.64
N ASP A 144 -10.69 23.78 -6.44
CA ASP A 144 -11.31 24.41 -5.27
C ASP A 144 -11.73 23.32 -4.28
N ASP A 145 -11.05 23.19 -3.13
CA ASP A 145 -10.86 21.82 -2.62
C ASP A 145 -10.82 21.65 -1.08
N PRO A 146 -11.73 20.84 -0.49
CA PRO A 146 -11.62 20.40 0.90
C PRO A 146 -10.40 19.50 1.15
N LYS A 147 -9.88 19.49 2.38
CA LYS A 147 -8.79 18.56 2.76
C LYS A 147 -9.34 17.13 2.86
N PRO A 148 -8.61 16.10 2.40
CA PRO A 148 -9.02 14.73 2.64
C PRO A 148 -9.02 14.46 4.14
N GLY A 149 -10.08 13.81 4.61
CA GLY A 149 -10.16 13.39 6.00
C GLY A 149 -9.09 12.35 6.32
N THR A 150 -8.80 12.19 7.61
CA THR A 150 -7.87 11.15 8.09
C THR A 150 -8.60 10.13 8.95
N LEU A 151 -8.45 8.84 8.67
CA LEU A 151 -8.81 7.79 9.63
C LEU A 151 -7.58 7.43 10.43
N THR A 152 -7.67 7.43 11.75
CA THR A 152 -6.61 6.93 12.63
C THR A 152 -7.17 5.80 13.49
N ALA A 153 -6.54 4.63 13.41
CA ALA A 153 -6.88 3.45 14.16
C ALA A 153 -5.71 3.02 15.06
N LEU A 154 -6.02 2.34 16.16
CA LEU A 154 -5.06 1.81 17.11
C LEU A 154 -5.58 0.49 17.68
N LEU A 155 -4.84 -0.60 17.46
CA LEU A 155 -4.97 -1.80 18.26
C LEU A 155 -3.96 -1.74 19.41
N LYS A 156 -4.44 -1.87 20.65
CA LYS A 156 -3.59 -1.97 21.84
C LYS A 156 -3.80 -3.32 22.50
N CYS A 157 -2.71 -4.07 22.71
CA CYS A 157 -2.71 -5.38 23.40
C CYS A 157 -1.67 -5.34 24.52
N GLY A 158 -2.11 -5.17 25.76
CA GLY A 158 -1.21 -4.93 26.89
C GLY A 158 -0.35 -3.67 26.69
N ARG A 159 0.98 -3.86 26.56
CA ARG A 159 1.95 -2.78 26.29
C ARG A 159 2.16 -2.51 24.81
N HIS A 160 1.82 -3.46 23.95
CA HIS A 160 2.01 -3.35 22.50
C HIS A 160 0.94 -2.47 21.86
N ARG A 161 1.34 -1.71 20.84
CA ARG A 161 0.50 -0.75 20.12
C ARG A 161 0.75 -0.88 18.63
N TYR A 162 -0.33 -0.98 17.86
CA TYR A 162 -0.31 -1.08 16.40
C TYR A 162 -1.13 0.09 15.83
N PRO A 163 -0.52 1.29 15.71
CA PRO A 163 -1.18 2.44 15.13
C PRO A 163 -1.23 2.33 13.61
N VAL A 164 -2.35 2.75 13.02
CA VAL A 164 -2.53 2.89 11.58
C VAL A 164 -3.26 4.19 11.28
N SER A 165 -2.91 4.84 10.18
CA SER A 165 -3.67 5.96 9.66
C SER A 165 -3.74 5.94 8.14
N PHE A 166 -4.89 6.33 7.58
CA PHE A 166 -5.10 6.50 6.15
C PHE A 166 -5.64 7.91 5.88
N SER A 167 -5.21 8.50 4.77
CA SER A 167 -6.00 9.54 4.10
C SER A 167 -7.19 8.84 3.45
N TYR A 168 -8.42 9.22 3.79
CA TYR A 168 -9.60 8.46 3.39
C TYR A 168 -10.60 9.24 2.55
N LEU A 169 -11.37 8.48 1.78
CA LEU A 169 -12.57 8.84 1.05
C LEU A 169 -13.69 7.94 1.59
N THR A 170 -14.90 8.48 1.70
CA THR A 170 -16.08 7.69 2.09
C THR A 170 -16.44 6.68 1.01
N ASN A 171 -17.02 5.54 1.41
CA ASN A 171 -17.37 4.39 0.58
C ASN A 171 -16.18 3.63 -0.01
N GLU A 172 -14.97 3.87 0.48
CA GLU A 172 -13.76 3.23 -0.04
C GLU A 172 -13.10 2.32 0.99
N GLN A 173 -12.54 1.20 0.54
CA GLN A 173 -11.89 0.22 1.41
C GLN A 173 -10.39 0.53 1.55
N TYR A 174 -9.91 0.42 2.78
CA TYR A 174 -8.50 0.59 3.15
C TYR A 174 -8.04 -0.66 3.89
N SER A 175 -6.80 -1.09 3.65
CA SER A 175 -6.20 -2.11 4.49
C SER A 175 -4.70 -1.94 4.65
N ALA A 176 -4.20 -2.43 5.78
CA ALA A 176 -2.78 -2.53 6.06
C ALA A 176 -2.48 -3.93 6.62
N VAL A 177 -1.38 -4.51 6.16
CA VAL A 177 -0.79 -5.72 6.73
C VAL A 177 0.64 -5.41 7.10
N LEU A 178 0.99 -5.73 8.35
CA LEU A 178 2.33 -5.59 8.89
C LEU A 178 2.84 -6.93 9.34
N TYR A 179 4.08 -7.22 8.99
CA TYR A 179 4.82 -8.36 9.50
C TYR A 179 6.01 -7.84 10.31
N SER A 180 6.20 -8.38 11.50
CA SER A 180 7.38 -8.16 12.32
C SER A 180 7.92 -9.49 12.84
N GLU A 181 9.23 -9.59 12.95
CA GLU A 181 9.94 -10.78 13.42
C GLU A 181 10.80 -10.41 14.62
N ASP A 182 10.70 -11.19 15.70
CA ASP A 182 11.52 -11.08 16.90
C ASP A 182 12.00 -12.49 17.29
N GLY A 183 13.28 -12.78 17.01
CA GLY A 183 13.79 -14.15 17.05
C GLY A 183 13.01 -15.07 16.11
N ASP A 184 12.53 -16.22 16.61
CA ASP A 184 11.72 -17.17 15.84
C ASP A 184 10.23 -16.79 15.76
N LYS A 185 9.84 -15.67 16.38
CA LYS A 185 8.45 -15.29 16.53
C LYS A 185 8.03 -14.32 15.44
N VAL A 186 6.99 -14.71 14.70
CA VAL A 186 6.40 -13.87 13.64
C VAL A 186 5.08 -13.30 14.13
N THR A 187 4.99 -11.97 14.14
CA THR A 187 3.75 -11.25 14.41
C THR A 187 3.19 -10.71 13.09
N ARG A 188 1.91 -10.97 12.83
CA ARG A 188 1.16 -10.43 11.70
C ARG A 188 0.00 -9.61 12.21
N PHE A 189 -0.01 -8.33 11.89
CA PHE A 189 -1.13 -7.43 12.17
C PHE A 189 -1.84 -7.07 10.86
N THR A 190 -3.15 -7.27 10.82
CA THR A 190 -4.01 -6.96 9.68
C THR A 190 -5.12 -6.03 10.15
N ILE A 191 -5.37 -4.98 9.39
CA ILE A 191 -6.54 -4.11 9.58
C ILE A 191 -7.19 -3.80 8.23
N GLY A 192 -8.51 -3.88 8.19
CA GLY A 192 -9.36 -3.41 7.10
C GLY A 192 -10.35 -2.37 7.63
N LEU A 193 -10.51 -1.27 6.91
CA LEU A 193 -11.43 -0.17 7.23
C LEU A 193 -12.29 0.14 6.00
N LEU A 194 -13.59 0.29 6.19
CA LEU A 194 -14.54 0.68 5.15
C LEU A 194 -15.45 1.80 5.72
N PRO A 195 -15.03 3.07 5.63
CA PRO A 195 -15.92 4.20 5.86
C PRO A 195 -17.10 4.14 4.88
N GLY A 196 -18.32 4.17 5.38
CA GLY A 196 -19.53 4.32 4.56
C GLY A 196 -19.79 5.78 4.18
N GLY A 197 -20.95 6.02 3.57
CA GLY A 197 -21.41 7.35 3.18
C GLY A 197 -21.72 8.22 4.40
N GLY A 198 -21.41 9.52 4.27
CA GLY A 198 -21.76 10.51 5.28
C GLY A 198 -23.27 10.80 5.31
N ALA A 199 -23.81 10.95 6.52
CA ALA A 199 -25.09 11.58 6.77
C ALA A 199 -24.96 13.12 6.67
N PHE A 200 -26.09 13.83 6.71
CA PHE A 200 -26.14 15.29 6.59
C PHE A 200 -25.34 16.03 7.67
N ASP A 201 -25.16 15.43 8.84
CA ASP A 201 -24.37 15.97 9.95
C ASP A 201 -22.86 15.64 9.84
N GLY A 202 -22.45 15.01 8.74
CA GLY A 202 -21.09 14.56 8.49
C GLY A 202 -20.71 13.27 9.21
N THR A 203 -21.61 12.67 10.00
CA THR A 203 -21.34 11.35 10.59
C THR A 203 -21.38 10.24 9.56
N PHE A 204 -20.60 9.19 9.74
CA PHE A 204 -20.60 8.05 8.83
C PHE A 204 -20.36 6.74 9.58
N PRO A 205 -21.00 5.63 9.16
CA PRO A 205 -20.69 4.32 9.70
C PRO A 205 -19.30 3.89 9.19
N LEU A 206 -18.48 3.32 10.05
CA LEU A 206 -17.21 2.69 9.71
C LEU A 206 -17.34 1.20 10.01
N GLN A 207 -17.21 0.37 8.98
CA GLN A 207 -16.99 -1.06 9.15
C GLN A 207 -15.49 -1.33 9.31
N TYR A 208 -15.13 -2.28 10.16
CA TYR A 208 -13.73 -2.64 10.38
C TYR A 208 -13.55 -4.14 10.56
N ALA A 209 -12.35 -4.61 10.23
CA ALA A 209 -11.82 -5.92 10.56
C ALA A 209 -10.41 -5.74 11.10
N VAL A 210 -10.09 -6.33 12.25
CA VAL A 210 -8.77 -6.27 12.86
C VAL A 210 -8.34 -7.65 13.34
N GLN A 211 -7.12 -8.05 12.98
CA GLN A 211 -6.55 -9.31 13.39
C GLN A 211 -5.08 -9.13 13.79
N LEU A 212 -4.68 -9.76 14.90
CA LEU A 212 -3.30 -9.88 15.33
C LEU A 212 -2.99 -11.34 15.56
N LYS A 213 -2.02 -11.86 14.82
CA LYS A 213 -1.46 -13.20 15.01
C LYS A 213 -0.03 -13.10 15.50
N ASP A 214 0.35 -13.98 16.41
CA ASP A 214 1.67 -13.98 17.04
C ASP A 214 2.15 -15.42 17.20
N GLY A 215 3.21 -15.80 16.48
CA GLY A 215 3.68 -17.20 16.42
C GLY A 215 2.62 -18.17 15.88
N GLY A 216 1.68 -17.68 15.05
CA GLY A 216 0.55 -18.45 14.53
C GLY A 216 -0.71 -18.43 15.43
N GLU A 217 -0.60 -18.00 16.68
CA GLU A 217 -1.72 -17.86 17.58
C GLU A 217 -2.48 -16.54 17.33
N THR A 218 -3.81 -16.60 17.25
CA THR A 218 -4.64 -15.39 17.18
C THR A 218 -4.74 -14.73 18.55
N ILE A 219 -4.12 -13.55 18.68
CA ILE A 219 -4.12 -12.73 19.90
C ILE A 219 -5.32 -11.77 19.91
N ALA A 220 -5.64 -11.19 18.77
CA ALA A 220 -6.80 -10.31 18.59
C ALA A 220 -7.52 -10.67 17.30
N ASP A 221 -8.85 -10.68 17.33
CA ASP A 221 -9.71 -10.85 16.16
C ASP A 221 -11.05 -10.18 16.44
N ASN A 222 -11.41 -9.18 15.64
CA ASN A 222 -12.69 -8.51 15.73
C ASN A 222 -13.10 -7.95 14.36
N THR A 223 -14.35 -8.18 14.01
CA THR A 223 -15.05 -7.45 12.95
C THR A 223 -16.26 -6.73 13.54
N GLY A 224 -16.55 -5.52 13.05
CA GLY A 224 -17.67 -4.75 13.57
C GLY A 224 -17.94 -3.44 12.84
N GLY A 225 -18.83 -2.64 13.41
CA GLY A 225 -19.19 -1.31 12.92
C GLY A 225 -19.22 -0.28 14.06
N VAL A 226 -18.82 0.95 13.76
CA VAL A 226 -18.94 2.11 14.67
C VAL A 226 -19.42 3.33 13.89
N LEU A 227 -20.13 4.24 14.54
CA LEU A 227 -20.47 5.53 13.95
C LEU A 227 -19.37 6.54 14.29
N LEU A 228 -18.85 7.26 13.29
CA LEU A 228 -17.81 8.28 13.46
C LEU A 228 -18.30 9.64 13.02
N SER A 229 -17.76 10.69 13.63
CA SER A 229 -17.95 12.09 13.22
C SER A 229 -16.57 12.72 12.99
N PRO A 230 -16.30 13.38 11.85
CA PRO A 230 -15.02 14.08 11.61
C PRO A 230 -14.72 15.16 12.66
N GLY A 231 -13.58 15.02 13.33
CA GLY A 231 -13.19 15.89 14.46
C GLY A 231 -13.89 15.55 15.79
N GLY A 232 -14.73 14.51 15.81
CA GLY A 232 -15.36 13.98 17.01
C GLY A 232 -14.41 13.12 17.86
N GLY A 233 -14.99 12.50 18.90
CA GLY A 233 -14.28 11.57 19.76
C GLY A 233 -13.86 10.27 19.08
N ALA A 234 -13.00 9.51 19.74
CA ALA A 234 -12.62 8.18 19.27
C ALA A 234 -13.67 7.13 19.68
N ALA A 235 -14.06 6.26 18.75
CA ALA A 235 -14.82 5.06 19.03
C ALA A 235 -13.89 3.93 19.51
N LYS A 236 -14.35 3.09 20.44
CA LYS A 236 -13.56 2.00 21.03
C LYS A 236 -14.36 0.70 21.05
N ALA A 237 -13.68 -0.41 20.75
CA ALA A 237 -14.21 -1.76 20.83
C ALA A 237 -13.20 -2.72 21.49
N SER A 238 -13.68 -3.80 22.11
CA SER A 238 -12.82 -4.90 22.58
C SER A 238 -12.36 -5.73 21.39
N ALA A 239 -11.08 -6.13 21.31
CA ALA A 239 -10.55 -6.93 20.21
C ALA A 239 -10.16 -8.36 20.63
N GLY A 240 -10.64 -8.83 21.79
CA GLY A 240 -10.31 -10.14 22.37
C GLY A 240 -9.04 -10.13 23.24
N ARG A 241 -8.91 -11.10 24.15
CA ARG A 241 -7.73 -11.34 25.01
C ARG A 241 -7.08 -10.09 25.65
N GLY A 242 -7.90 -9.15 26.12
CA GLY A 242 -7.41 -7.90 26.74
C GLY A 242 -6.90 -6.84 25.75
N CYS A 243 -7.11 -7.04 24.45
CA CYS A 243 -6.85 -6.05 23.41
C CYS A 243 -8.03 -5.07 23.26
N SER A 244 -7.74 -3.82 22.92
CA SER A 244 -8.72 -2.81 22.57
C SER A 244 -8.40 -2.17 21.23
N PHE A 245 -9.42 -2.11 20.36
CA PHE A 245 -9.41 -1.36 19.12
C PHE A 245 -9.97 0.04 19.36
N THR A 246 -9.35 1.07 18.81
CA THR A 246 -9.80 2.46 18.88
C THR A 246 -9.65 3.10 17.52
N VAL A 247 -10.64 3.88 17.09
CA VAL A 247 -10.63 4.55 15.78
C VAL A 247 -11.26 5.93 15.87
N LYS A 248 -10.72 6.88 15.11
CA LYS A 248 -11.21 8.26 15.02
C LYS A 248 -11.12 8.78 13.59
N ALA A 249 -12.00 9.72 13.26
CA ALA A 249 -11.98 10.47 12.02
C ALA A 249 -11.50 11.91 12.28
N GLY A 250 -10.47 12.35 11.55
CA GLY A 250 -9.98 13.73 11.51
C GLY A 250 -10.52 14.48 10.29
N ARG A 251 -10.45 15.81 10.36
CA ARG A 251 -10.75 16.72 9.24
C ARG A 251 -9.53 16.95 8.37
#